data_AF-A0A968T4J2-F1
#
_entry.id   AF-A0A968T4J2-F1
#
_cell.length_a   1.000
_cell.length_b   1.000
_cell.length_c   1.000
_cell.angle_alpha   90.00
_cell.angle_beta   90.00
_cell.angle_gamma   90.00
#
_symmetry.space_group_name_H-M   'P 1'
#
loop_
_entity.id
_entity.type
_entity.pdbx_description
1 polymer ?
#
loop_
_entity_poly.entity_id
_entity_poly.type
_entity_poly.pdbx_seq_one_letter_code
_entity_poly.pdbx_strand_id
1 'polypeptide(L)' 'MKSFLLPVLLFMTISAYSQKNAVTDDGEEVILYDNGTWKYIIQPEPEAEIKVNPVEYTKPKDATFTVKATL' A
#
# COMPACT_ATOMS: atom_id res chain seq x y z
N MET A 1 -11.23 48.57 16.88
CA MET A 1 -10.99 47.62 15.76
C MET A 1 -9.86 46.60 16.04
N LYS A 2 -8.99 46.78 17.05
CA LYS A 2 -7.88 45.83 17.34
C LYS A 2 -8.31 44.51 17.99
N SER A 3 -9.48 44.46 18.62
CA SER A 3 -9.95 43.31 19.42
C SER A 3 -10.50 42.14 18.60
N PHE A 4 -10.67 42.29 17.28
CA PHE A 4 -11.22 41.25 16.42
C PHE A 4 -10.16 40.26 15.89
N LEU A 5 -8.88 40.55 16.08
CA LEU A 5 -7.76 39.70 15.63
C LEU A 5 -7.64 38.40 16.44
N LEU A 6 -7.88 38.47 17.75
CA LEU A 6 -7.76 37.32 18.66
C LEU A 6 -8.73 36.17 18.32
N PRO A 7 -10.05 36.40 18.14
CA PRO A 7 -10.95 35.31 17.79
C PRO A 7 -10.62 34.70 16.43
N VAL A 8 -10.26 35.53 15.43
CA VAL A 8 -9.87 35.06 14.10
C VAL A 8 -8.66 34.13 14.15
N LEU A 9 -7.67 34.46 14.99
CA LEU A 9 -6.48 33.61 15.18
C LEU A 9 -6.82 32.27 15.87
N LEU A 10 -7.74 32.27 16.83
CA LEU A 10 -8.19 31.06 17.50
C LEU A 10 -8.94 30.11 16.54
N PHE A 11 -9.77 30.66 15.65
CA PHE A 11 -10.49 29.87 14.63
C PHE A 11 -9.57 29.24 13.56
N MET A 12 -8.31 29.68 13.38
CA MET A 12 -7.39 29.03 12.44
C MET A 12 -6.84 27.68 12.96
N THR A 13 -6.82 27.48 14.28
CA THR A 13 -6.19 26.29 14.89
C THR A 13 -6.97 24.98 14.69
N ILE A 14 -8.28 25.08 14.48
CA ILE A 14 -9.19 23.94 14.26
C ILE A 14 -9.09 23.31 12.85
N SER A 15 -8.36 23.94 11.93
CA SER A 15 -8.21 23.46 10.55
C SER A 15 -6.92 22.67 10.31
N ALA A 16 -6.15 22.36 11.36
CA ALA A 16 -4.93 21.58 11.25
C ALA A 16 -5.24 20.08 11.10
N TYR A 17 -5.48 19.63 9.87
CA TYR A 17 -5.57 18.22 9.53
C TYR A 17 -4.25 17.76 8.90
N SER A 18 -3.63 16.72 9.46
CA SER A 18 -2.42 16.10 8.93
C SER A 18 -2.71 14.62 8.64
N GLN A 19 -2.28 14.14 7.47
CA GLN A 19 -2.43 12.73 7.15
C GLN A 19 -1.52 11.87 8.04
N LYS A 20 -1.93 10.65 8.34
CA LYS A 20 -1.16 9.73 9.19
C LYS A 20 -0.23 8.88 8.34
N ASN A 21 1.07 8.89 8.65
CA ASN A 21 2.01 7.92 8.08
C ASN A 21 1.91 6.59 8.82
N ALA A 22 2.07 5.49 8.09
CA ALA A 22 2.11 4.14 8.63
C ALA A 22 3.09 3.27 7.82
N VAL A 23 3.34 2.05 8.33
CA VAL A 23 4.21 1.04 7.71
C VAL A 23 3.37 -0.22 7.49
N THR A 24 3.44 -0.81 6.30
CA THR A 24 2.78 -2.09 5.98
C THR A 24 3.49 -3.27 6.64
N ASP A 25 2.88 -4.46 6.61
CA ASP A 25 3.51 -5.68 7.12
C ASP A 25 4.82 -6.03 6.38
N ASP A 26 4.92 -5.61 5.12
CA ASP A 26 6.12 -5.78 4.27
C ASP A 26 7.18 -4.68 4.50
N GLY A 27 6.92 -3.73 5.40
CA GLY A 27 7.86 -2.67 5.77
C GLY A 27 7.79 -1.40 4.91
N GLU A 28 6.77 -1.26 4.06
CA GLU A 28 6.63 -0.15 3.13
C GLU A 28 5.89 1.03 3.77
N GLU A 29 6.31 2.27 3.47
CA GLU A 29 5.67 3.47 4.02
C GLU A 29 4.44 3.91 3.24
N VAL A 30 3.34 4.19 3.95
CA VAL A 30 2.06 4.61 3.38
C VAL A 30 1.46 5.81 4.12
N ILE A 31 0.64 6.57 3.39
CA ILE A 31 -0.24 7.62 3.92
C ILE A 31 -1.63 7.01 4.12
N LEU A 32 -2.12 7.00 5.36
CA LEU A 32 -3.48 6.61 5.71
C LEU A 32 -4.43 7.82 5.58
N TYR A 33 -5.55 7.60 4.90
CA TYR A 33 -6.64 8.55 4.77
C TYR A 33 -7.78 8.23 5.74
N ASP A 34 -8.55 9.24 6.13
CA ASP A 34 -9.67 9.08 7.08
C ASP A 34 -10.82 8.22 6.54
N ASN A 35 -10.88 8.01 5.22
CA ASN A 35 -11.83 7.09 4.58
C ASN A 35 -11.43 5.61 4.69
N GLY A 36 -10.33 5.29 5.40
CA GLY A 36 -9.81 3.93 5.57
C GLY A 36 -8.99 3.41 4.38
N THR A 37 -8.76 4.23 3.35
CA THR A 37 -7.84 3.89 2.26
C THR A 37 -6.44 4.39 2.60
N TRP A 38 -5.45 3.90 1.86
CA TRP A 38 -4.07 4.33 2.00
C TRP A 38 -3.36 4.38 0.66
N LYS A 39 -2.24 5.10 0.61
CA LYS A 39 -1.41 5.22 -0.59
C LYS A 39 0.06 5.12 -0.21
N TYR A 40 0.84 4.39 -1.01
CA TYR A 40 2.29 4.36 -0.89
C TYR A 40 2.93 5.75 -1.00
N ILE A 41 3.85 6.06 -0.08
CA ILE A 41 4.68 7.27 -0.15
C ILE A 41 5.65 7.14 -1.33
N ILE A 42 6.28 5.97 -1.45
CA ILE A 42 7.13 5.60 -2.57
C ILE A 42 6.42 4.47 -3.31
N GLN A 43 6.06 4.70 -4.57
CA GLN A 43 5.42 3.67 -5.38
C GLN A 43 6.37 2.45 -5.44
N PRO A 44 5.91 1.25 -5.06
CA PRO A 44 6.73 0.06 -5.23
C PRO A 44 7.03 -0.13 -6.72
N GLU A 45 8.21 -0.68 -7.02
CA GLU A 45 8.51 -1.09 -8.38
C GLU A 45 7.42 -2.05 -8.86
N PRO A 46 6.98 -1.95 -10.13
CA PRO A 46 6.04 -2.91 -10.67
C PRO A 46 6.64 -4.31 -10.49
N GLU A 47 5.81 -5.26 -10.02
CA GLU A 47 6.23 -6.66 -9.91
C GLU A 47 6.84 -7.09 -11.24
N ALA A 48 8.08 -7.58 -11.19
CA ALA A 48 8.74 -8.07 -12.38
C ALA A 48 7.88 -9.18 -13.00
N GLU A 49 7.64 -9.12 -14.31
CA GLU A 49 6.92 -10.18 -15.00
C GLU A 49 7.63 -11.52 -14.78
N ILE A 50 7.00 -12.41 -14.02
CA ILE A 50 7.50 -13.75 -13.80
C ILE A 50 7.28 -14.53 -15.09
N LYS A 51 8.36 -14.79 -15.82
CA LYS A 51 8.32 -15.59 -17.04
C LYS A 51 7.85 -17.00 -16.70
N VAL A 52 6.69 -17.38 -17.24
CA VAL A 52 6.19 -18.76 -17.15
C VAL A 52 7.04 -19.65 -18.05
N ASN A 53 7.32 -20.87 -17.62
CA ASN A 53 7.96 -21.85 -18.50
C ASN A 53 7.00 -22.16 -19.66
N PRO A 54 7.38 -21.89 -20.94
CA PRO A 54 6.51 -22.17 -22.08
C PRO A 54 6.36 -23.68 -22.34
N VAL A 55 7.22 -24.51 -21.75
CA VAL A 55 7.15 -25.96 -21.91
C VAL A 55 6.05 -26.52 -21.00
N GLU A 56 5.08 -27.19 -21.61
CA GLU A 56 4.04 -27.91 -20.87
C GLU A 56 4.66 -28.99 -19.97
N TYR A 57 4.23 -29.01 -18.72
CA TYR A 57 4.63 -30.05 -17.79
C TYR A 57 3.86 -31.35 -18.09
N THR A 58 4.59 -32.40 -18.47
CA THR A 58 4.05 -33.77 -18.54
C THR A 58 4.58 -34.58 -17.37
N LYS A 59 3.67 -35.07 -16.50
CA LYS A 59 4.06 -35.94 -15.39
C LYS A 59 4.63 -37.26 -15.94
N PRO A 60 5.86 -37.65 -15.56
CA PRO A 60 6.43 -38.91 -16.00
C PRO A 60 5.76 -40.10 -15.28
N LYS A 61 5.71 -41.25 -15.95
CA LYS A 61 4.91 -42.42 -15.51
C LYS A 61 5.41 -43.04 -14.20
N ASP A 62 6.69 -42.86 -13.90
CA ASP A 62 7.39 -43.33 -12.70
C ASP A 62 7.31 -42.36 -11.52
N ALA A 63 6.72 -41.17 -11.68
CA ALA A 63 6.58 -40.20 -10.60
C ALA A 63 5.61 -40.68 -9.51
N THR A 64 6.15 -40.89 -8.29
CA THR A 64 5.42 -41.32 -7.09
C THR A 64 4.66 -40.19 -6.38
N PHE A 65 4.89 -38.93 -6.78
CA PHE A 65 4.28 -37.76 -6.19
C PHE A 65 3.46 -36.97 -7.22
N THR A 66 2.51 -36.16 -6.73
CA THR A 66 1.67 -35.30 -7.57
C THR A 66 2.14 -33.87 -7.41
N VAL A 67 2.48 -33.22 -8.54
CA VAL A 67 2.78 -31.80 -8.57
C VAL A 67 1.47 -31.06 -8.84
N LYS A 68 1.13 -30.11 -7.97
CA LYS A 68 0.03 -29.17 -8.16
C LYS A 68 0.63 -27.80 -8.45
N ALA A 69 0.40 -27.27 -9.64
CA ALA A 69 0.66 -25.86 -9.93
C ALA A 69 -0.48 -25.03 -9.34
N THR A 70 -0.14 -23.96 -8.63
CA THR A 70 -1.08 -22.91 -8.22
C THR A 70 -0.54 -21.61 -8.79
N LEU A 71 -1.40 -20.84 -9.45
CA LEU A 71 -1.11 -19.45 -9.83
C LEU A 71 -1.31 -18.54 -8.62
#